data_AF-A0A971HKE5-F1
#
_entry.id   AF-A0A971HKE5-F1
#
_cell.length_a   1.000
_cell.length_b   1.000
_cell.length_c   1.000
_cell.angle_alpha   90.00
_cell.angle_beta   90.00
_cell.angle_gamma   90.00
#
_symmetry.space_group_name_H-M   'P 1'
#
loop_
_entity.id
_entity.type
_entity.pdbx_description
1 polymer ?
#
loop_
_entity_poly.entity_id
_entity_poly.type
_entity_poly.pdbx_seq_one_letter_code
_entity_poly.pdbx_strand_id
1 'polypeptide(L)'
;MSTESKNYILEKLPGNFGYLYSTEKLFVANYKGKEFYIINTPINIFEYENMVKKIGLYEGGGNGQGSQCLLISQMYATDLTKGKVRTQSEFSNPNDSPAVYFHHNIMSEDIEVVKAGLFNGIQNGHPMVLQVSAKNVDRHFVTVLGFTTDVKNSSQISEDNIIVLDNAYGEIKILSETGRVFENDGGKYRVMGPTDKYLIQIASIK
;
A
#
# COMPACT_ATOMS: atom_id res chain seq x y z
N MET A 1 -17.59 17.98 29.15
CA MET A 1 -16.52 17.28 28.42
C MET A 1 -16.89 15.81 28.38
N SER A 2 -17.45 15.32 27.27
CA SER A 2 -17.79 13.89 27.14
C SER A 2 -16.57 13.13 26.63
N THR A 3 -16.05 12.23 27.45
CA THR A 3 -15.07 11.23 27.03
C THR A 3 -15.79 10.16 26.22
N GLU A 4 -15.77 10.26 24.88
CA GLU A 4 -16.21 9.16 24.03
C GLU A 4 -15.24 7.98 24.20
N SER A 5 -15.76 6.88 24.73
CA SER A 5 -15.07 5.61 24.80
C SER A 5 -14.91 5.05 23.39
N LYS A 6 -13.70 5.13 22.82
CA LYS A 6 -13.35 4.40 21.61
C LYS A 6 -13.30 2.91 21.94
N ASN A 7 -14.17 2.13 21.31
CA ASN A 7 -14.15 0.67 21.40
C ASN A 7 -12.88 0.17 20.70
N TYR A 8 -11.92 -0.32 21.46
CA TYR A 8 -10.72 -0.96 20.94
C TYR A 8 -10.99 -2.46 20.76
N ILE A 9 -11.02 -2.95 19.52
CA ILE A 9 -11.08 -4.38 19.23
C ILE A 9 -9.65 -4.92 19.26
N LEU A 10 -9.31 -5.63 20.34
CA LEU A 10 -8.04 -6.35 20.49
C LEU A 10 -8.17 -7.72 19.84
N GLU A 11 -7.69 -7.88 18.61
CA GLU A 11 -7.58 -9.19 17.97
C GLU A 11 -6.12 -9.69 17.95
N LYS A 12 -5.96 -10.99 18.22
CA LYS A 12 -4.67 -11.68 18.16
C LYS A 12 -4.47 -12.20 16.74
N LEU A 13 -3.52 -11.64 16.02
CA LEU A 13 -3.22 -12.01 14.63
C LEU A 13 -2.30 -13.24 14.56
N PRO A 14 -2.38 -14.05 13.49
CA PRO A 14 -1.41 -15.11 13.22
C PRO A 14 -0.03 -14.53 12.84
N GLY A 15 1.05 -15.08 13.40
CA GLY A 15 2.44 -14.71 13.07
C GLY A 15 3.10 -13.72 14.04
N ASN A 16 4.16 -13.03 13.58
CA ASN A 16 4.97 -12.06 14.36
C ASN A 16 4.24 -10.73 14.67
N PHE A 17 2.91 -10.73 14.77
CA PHE A 17 2.10 -9.53 14.90
C PHE A 17 1.39 -9.45 16.25
N GLY A 18 1.53 -8.30 16.92
CA GLY A 18 0.95 -8.00 18.23
C GLY A 18 -0.09 -6.86 18.19
N TYR A 19 -1.02 -6.91 19.15
CA TYR A 19 -2.14 -6.02 19.52
C TYR A 19 -2.61 -4.94 18.53
N LEU A 20 -3.93 -4.97 18.24
CA LEU A 20 -4.63 -4.01 17.40
C LEU A 20 -5.42 -2.98 18.21
N TYR A 21 -5.28 -1.70 17.89
CA TYR A 21 -6.28 -0.69 18.22
C TYR A 21 -6.59 0.16 16.99
N SER A 22 -7.87 0.48 16.77
CA SER A 22 -8.37 0.98 15.48
C SER A 22 -9.08 2.33 15.59
N THR A 23 -8.84 3.18 14.60
CA THR A 23 -9.76 4.22 14.13
C THR A 23 -10.55 3.66 12.94
N GLU A 24 -11.63 4.33 12.51
CA GLU A 24 -12.38 3.89 11.31
C GLU A 24 -11.48 3.67 10.07
N LYS A 25 -10.39 4.44 9.95
CA LYS A 25 -9.52 4.46 8.75
C LYS A 25 -8.21 3.70 8.89
N LEU A 26 -7.65 3.65 10.10
CA LEU A 26 -6.33 3.09 10.39
C LEU A 26 -6.37 2.26 11.66
N PHE A 27 -5.64 1.15 11.72
CA PHE A 27 -5.35 0.42 12.95
C PHE A 27 -3.84 0.39 13.23
N VAL A 28 -3.46 0.19 14.48
CA VAL A 28 -2.07 -0.02 14.87
C VAL A 28 -1.76 -1.49 14.90
N ALA A 29 -0.68 -1.93 14.26
CA ALA A 29 -0.16 -3.29 14.36
C ALA A 29 1.34 -3.29 14.64
N ASN A 30 1.80 -4.26 15.43
CA ASN A 30 3.22 -4.52 15.58
C ASN A 30 3.72 -5.45 14.47
N TYR A 31 4.73 -5.06 13.71
CA TYR A 31 5.43 -5.92 12.75
C TYR A 31 6.92 -5.95 13.09
N LYS A 32 7.45 -7.13 13.40
CA LYS A 32 8.87 -7.34 13.74
C LYS A 32 9.39 -6.38 14.82
N GLY A 33 8.57 -6.09 15.83
CA GLY A 33 8.96 -5.23 16.95
C GLY A 33 8.79 -3.73 16.70
N LYS A 34 8.31 -3.30 15.54
CA LYS A 34 7.94 -1.89 15.25
C LYS A 34 6.43 -1.74 15.16
N GLU A 35 5.90 -0.64 15.68
CA GLU A 35 4.48 -0.31 15.54
C GLU A 35 4.22 0.47 14.25
N PHE A 36 3.16 0.10 13.54
CA PHE A 36 2.72 0.75 12.30
C PHE A 36 1.25 1.18 12.40
N TYR A 37 0.95 2.37 11.88
CA TYR A 37 -0.40 2.70 11.42
C TYR A 37 -0.63 2.05 10.06
N ILE A 38 -1.54 1.09 10.03
CA ILE A 38 -1.97 0.32 8.87
C ILE A 38 -3.38 0.72 8.48
N ILE A 39 -3.67 0.75 7.18
CA ILE A 39 -5.01 1.01 6.69
C ILE A 39 -6.00 -0.07 7.16
N ASN A 40 -7.14 0.37 7.68
CA ASN A 40 -8.26 -0.48 8.04
C ASN A 40 -9.12 -0.76 6.81
N THR A 41 -8.99 -1.96 6.24
CA THR A 41 -9.71 -2.39 5.03
C THR A 41 -10.78 -3.43 5.33
N PRO A 42 -11.81 -3.58 4.47
CA PRO A 42 -12.82 -4.64 4.62
C PRO A 42 -12.28 -6.07 4.68
N ILE A 43 -11.10 -6.34 4.10
CA ILE A 43 -10.35 -7.59 4.30
C ILE A 43 -9.17 -7.30 5.23
N ASN A 44 -8.90 -8.20 6.17
CA ASN A 44 -7.65 -8.16 6.93
C ASN A 44 -6.44 -8.29 5.98
N ILE A 45 -5.49 -7.35 6.05
CA ILE A 45 -4.35 -7.33 5.12
C ILE A 45 -3.45 -8.58 5.20
N PHE A 46 -3.37 -9.22 6.38
CA PHE A 46 -2.56 -10.42 6.59
C PHE A 46 -3.26 -11.68 6.08
N GLU A 47 -4.58 -11.74 6.23
CA GLU A 47 -5.39 -12.76 5.55
C GLU A 47 -5.27 -12.61 4.04
N TYR A 48 -5.31 -11.38 3.54
CA TYR A 48 -5.12 -11.07 2.13
C TYR A 48 -3.75 -11.52 1.62
N GLU A 49 -2.64 -11.25 2.34
CA GLU A 49 -1.30 -11.78 2.01
C GLU A 49 -1.30 -13.30 1.85
N ASN A 50 -1.89 -14.02 2.83
CA ASN A 50 -1.97 -15.48 2.78
C ASN A 50 -2.79 -15.97 1.57
N MET A 51 -3.87 -15.27 1.23
CA MET A 51 -4.70 -15.61 0.08
C MET A 51 -3.96 -15.40 -1.24
N VAL A 52 -3.30 -14.25 -1.45
CA VAL A 52 -2.57 -13.97 -2.70
C VAL A 52 -1.40 -14.94 -2.90
N LYS A 53 -0.70 -15.31 -1.82
CA LYS A 53 0.31 -16.38 -1.84
C LYS A 53 -0.28 -17.73 -2.22
N LYS A 54 -1.38 -18.12 -1.57
CA LYS A 54 -2.03 -19.42 -1.81
C LYS A 54 -2.49 -19.60 -3.25
N ILE A 55 -2.98 -18.54 -3.89
CA ILE A 55 -3.46 -18.58 -5.27
C ILE A 55 -2.37 -18.26 -6.31
N GLY A 56 -1.12 -18.04 -5.89
CA GLY A 56 -0.01 -17.72 -6.78
C GLY A 56 -0.16 -16.36 -7.47
N LEU A 57 -0.80 -15.40 -6.81
CA LEU A 57 -0.95 -14.06 -7.32
C LEU A 57 0.20 -13.18 -6.86
N TYR A 58 1.29 -13.19 -7.62
CA TYR A 58 2.49 -12.35 -7.48
C TYR A 58 3.43 -12.65 -8.66
N GLU A 59 4.41 -11.81 -8.94
CA GLU A 59 5.26 -11.95 -10.14
C GLU A 59 6.02 -13.29 -10.19
N GLY A 60 6.52 -13.75 -9.03
CA GLY A 60 7.17 -15.07 -8.88
C GLY A 60 6.21 -16.27 -8.78
N GLY A 61 4.89 -16.09 -8.94
CA GLY A 61 3.85 -17.10 -8.68
C GLY A 61 3.65 -18.16 -9.76
N GLY A 62 4.49 -18.16 -10.81
CA GLY A 62 4.60 -19.30 -11.74
C GLY A 62 3.84 -19.21 -13.06
N ASN A 63 3.20 -18.08 -13.42
CA ASN A 63 2.35 -17.99 -14.62
C ASN A 63 2.68 -16.83 -15.59
N GLY A 64 3.96 -16.46 -15.74
CA GLY A 64 4.36 -15.51 -16.80
C GLY A 64 3.90 -14.06 -16.59
N GLN A 65 3.60 -13.68 -15.34
CA GLN A 65 3.27 -12.29 -14.96
C GLN A 65 4.49 -11.37 -14.86
N GLY A 66 5.63 -11.78 -15.42
CA GLY A 66 6.86 -10.97 -15.44
C GLY A 66 6.57 -9.59 -16.03
N SER A 67 6.99 -8.55 -15.30
CA SER A 67 6.84 -7.13 -15.66
C SER A 67 5.43 -6.53 -15.49
N GLN A 68 4.52 -7.19 -14.78
CA GLN A 68 3.18 -6.65 -14.47
C GLN A 68 3.05 -6.03 -13.08
N CYS A 69 4.17 -5.60 -12.48
CA CYS A 69 4.21 -5.08 -11.13
C CYS A 69 3.19 -3.93 -10.87
N LEU A 70 3.00 -3.04 -11.83
CA LEU A 70 1.98 -1.99 -11.75
C LEU A 70 0.57 -2.57 -11.59
N LEU A 71 0.24 -3.53 -12.46
CA LEU A 71 -1.09 -4.15 -12.52
C LEU A 71 -1.43 -4.83 -11.20
N ILE A 72 -0.53 -5.68 -10.71
CA ILE A 72 -0.74 -6.47 -9.49
C ILE A 72 -0.89 -5.54 -8.28
N SER A 73 -0.06 -4.50 -8.18
CA SER A 73 -0.13 -3.54 -7.07
C SER A 73 -1.41 -2.70 -7.07
N GLN A 74 -1.91 -2.31 -8.25
CA GLN A 74 -3.24 -1.66 -8.37
C GLN A 74 -4.38 -2.61 -8.00
N MET A 75 -4.26 -3.89 -8.34
CA MET A 75 -5.24 -4.91 -7.99
C MET A 75 -5.31 -5.15 -6.49
N TYR A 76 -4.16 -5.30 -5.83
CA TYR A 76 -4.08 -5.40 -4.37
C TYR A 76 -4.78 -4.22 -3.69
N ALA A 77 -4.45 -3.00 -4.10
CA ALA A 77 -5.07 -1.82 -3.54
C ALA A 77 -6.59 -1.77 -3.80
N THR A 78 -7.07 -2.24 -4.95
CA THR A 78 -8.50 -2.35 -5.24
C THR A 78 -9.19 -3.42 -4.39
N ASP A 79 -8.60 -4.61 -4.29
CA ASP A 79 -9.14 -5.74 -3.55
C ASP A 79 -9.28 -5.41 -2.06
N LEU A 80 -8.21 -4.83 -1.50
CA LEU A 80 -8.21 -4.29 -0.16
C LEU A 80 -9.27 -3.20 0.02
N THR A 81 -9.43 -2.27 -0.93
CA THR A 81 -10.48 -1.24 -0.85
C THR A 81 -11.90 -1.81 -0.92
N LYS A 82 -12.13 -2.82 -1.77
CA LYS A 82 -13.47 -3.33 -2.09
C LYS A 82 -13.91 -4.52 -1.24
N GLY A 83 -13.03 -5.13 -0.47
CA GLY A 83 -13.39 -6.34 0.26
C GLY A 83 -13.50 -7.59 -0.62
N LYS A 84 -12.83 -7.61 -1.79
CA LYS A 84 -12.87 -8.75 -2.73
C LYS A 84 -11.48 -9.36 -2.86
N VAL A 85 -11.38 -10.68 -2.98
CA VAL A 85 -10.14 -11.33 -3.46
C VAL A 85 -10.43 -11.89 -4.84
N ARG A 86 -9.68 -11.44 -5.84
CA ARG A 86 -9.81 -11.96 -7.20
C ARG A 86 -9.14 -13.32 -7.36
N THR A 87 -9.73 -14.11 -8.24
CA THR A 87 -9.18 -15.40 -8.70
C THR A 87 -8.10 -15.19 -9.73
N GLN A 88 -7.20 -16.16 -9.88
CA GLN A 88 -6.10 -16.08 -10.84
C GLN A 88 -6.57 -15.86 -12.30
N SER A 89 -7.72 -16.38 -12.68
CA SER A 89 -8.31 -16.20 -14.02
C SER A 89 -8.74 -14.76 -14.31
N GLU A 90 -9.08 -13.98 -13.28
CA GLU A 90 -9.42 -12.56 -13.41
C GLU A 90 -8.18 -11.67 -13.67
N PHE A 91 -6.95 -12.22 -13.64
CA PHE A 91 -5.70 -11.50 -13.93
C PHE A 91 -5.27 -11.58 -15.39
N SER A 92 -5.66 -12.64 -16.11
CA SER A 92 -5.23 -12.91 -17.48
C SER A 92 -5.77 -11.91 -18.53
N ASN A 93 -6.74 -11.06 -18.16
CA ASN A 93 -7.33 -10.08 -19.07
C ASN A 93 -7.10 -8.63 -18.56
N PRO A 94 -6.17 -7.87 -19.18
CA PRO A 94 -5.92 -6.48 -18.83
C PRO A 94 -7.14 -5.56 -18.96
N ASN A 95 -8.11 -5.91 -19.82
CA ASN A 95 -9.35 -5.14 -20.01
C ASN A 95 -10.34 -5.30 -18.86
N ASP A 96 -10.24 -6.40 -18.09
CA ASP A 96 -11.01 -6.62 -16.86
C ASP A 96 -10.24 -6.13 -15.62
N SER A 97 -9.02 -5.63 -15.83
CA SER A 97 -8.13 -5.26 -14.74
C SER A 97 -8.55 -3.93 -14.12
N PRO A 98 -8.64 -3.86 -12.78
CA PRO A 98 -8.90 -2.65 -12.01
C PRO A 98 -7.99 -1.46 -12.24
N ALA A 99 -6.94 -1.57 -13.06
CA ALA A 99 -6.17 -0.42 -13.54
C ALA A 99 -7.08 0.70 -14.08
N VAL A 100 -8.28 0.36 -14.60
CA VAL A 100 -9.29 1.34 -15.02
C VAL A 100 -9.86 2.18 -13.86
N TYR A 101 -9.67 1.81 -12.58
CA TYR A 101 -10.18 2.55 -11.43
C TYR A 101 -9.13 3.48 -10.76
N PHE A 102 -7.85 3.39 -11.13
CA PHE A 102 -6.80 4.31 -10.64
C PHE A 102 -6.71 5.55 -11.54
N HIS A 103 -7.65 6.47 -11.40
CA HIS A 103 -7.69 7.69 -12.23
C HIS A 103 -6.78 8.82 -11.73
N HIS A 104 -6.26 8.73 -10.49
CA HIS A 104 -5.41 9.77 -9.92
C HIS A 104 -3.98 9.31 -9.74
N ASN A 105 -3.14 9.87 -10.60
CA ASN A 105 -1.72 9.67 -10.62
C ASN A 105 -1.03 10.98 -10.21
N ILE A 106 -0.34 10.97 -9.06
CA ILE A 106 0.51 12.09 -8.66
C ILE A 106 1.90 11.79 -9.20
N MET A 107 2.28 12.53 -10.23
CA MET A 107 3.63 12.49 -10.82
C MET A 107 4.31 13.84 -10.62
N SER A 108 5.51 13.82 -10.05
CA SER A 108 6.26 15.04 -9.75
C SER A 108 7.76 14.76 -9.83
N GLU A 109 8.54 15.75 -10.25
CA GLU A 109 10.00 15.72 -10.15
C GLU A 109 10.46 15.95 -8.70
N ASP A 110 9.61 16.60 -7.91
CA ASP A 110 9.77 16.78 -6.47
C ASP A 110 9.13 15.61 -5.71
N ILE A 111 9.97 14.84 -5.01
CA ILE A 111 9.56 13.70 -4.17
C ILE A 111 8.62 14.13 -3.04
N GLU A 112 8.74 15.36 -2.52
CA GLU A 112 7.94 15.82 -1.39
C GLU A 112 6.45 15.91 -1.76
N VAL A 113 6.14 16.23 -3.02
CA VAL A 113 4.77 16.18 -3.56
C VAL A 113 4.22 14.75 -3.55
N VAL A 114 5.05 13.78 -3.94
CA VAL A 114 4.66 12.35 -3.95
C VAL A 114 4.50 11.82 -2.53
N LYS A 115 5.40 12.16 -1.61
CA LYS A 115 5.27 11.82 -0.19
C LYS A 115 4.02 12.44 0.44
N ALA A 116 3.68 13.69 0.10
CA ALA A 116 2.46 14.33 0.58
C ALA A 116 1.20 13.61 0.07
N GLY A 117 1.17 13.25 -1.21
CA GLY A 117 0.10 12.44 -1.80
C GLY A 117 -0.03 11.07 -1.15
N LEU A 118 1.09 10.39 -0.93
CA LEU A 118 1.14 9.10 -0.26
C LEU A 118 0.64 9.21 1.19
N PHE A 119 1.16 10.17 1.97
CA PHE A 119 0.75 10.40 3.35
C PHE A 119 -0.76 10.64 3.47
N ASN A 120 -1.31 11.54 2.65
CA ASN A 120 -2.75 11.84 2.67
C ASN A 120 -3.61 10.63 2.28
N GLY A 121 -3.19 9.83 1.30
CA GLY A 121 -3.89 8.61 0.91
C GLY A 121 -4.00 7.62 2.07
N ILE A 122 -2.86 7.29 2.67
CA ILE A 122 -2.80 6.36 3.81
C ILE A 122 -3.60 6.90 5.00
N GLN A 123 -3.43 8.16 5.40
CA GLN A 123 -4.17 8.77 6.52
C GLN A 123 -5.69 8.76 6.32
N ASN A 124 -6.15 8.72 5.06
CA ASN A 124 -7.56 8.60 4.73
C ASN A 124 -8.08 7.16 4.64
N GLY A 125 -7.24 6.16 4.93
CA GLY A 125 -7.61 4.76 4.88
C GLY A 125 -7.63 4.20 3.46
N HIS A 126 -6.77 4.72 2.58
CA HIS A 126 -6.70 4.27 1.17
C HIS A 126 -5.35 3.65 0.87
N PRO A 127 -5.31 2.37 0.42
CA PRO A 127 -4.08 1.76 -0.07
C PRO A 127 -3.58 2.53 -1.30
N MET A 128 -2.28 2.80 -1.35
CA MET A 128 -1.66 3.60 -2.41
C MET A 128 -0.64 2.75 -3.18
N VAL A 129 -0.44 3.01 -4.47
CA VAL A 129 0.56 2.32 -5.28
C VAL A 129 1.80 3.17 -5.42
N LEU A 130 2.87 2.69 -4.77
CA LEU A 130 4.26 3.13 -4.74
C LEU A 130 5.04 2.87 -6.04
N GLN A 131 5.51 3.85 -6.82
CA GLN A 131 6.62 3.58 -7.75
C GLN A 131 7.96 3.56 -7.02
N VAL A 132 8.74 2.50 -7.23
CA VAL A 132 10.00 2.23 -6.54
C VAL A 132 10.97 1.51 -7.48
N SER A 133 12.27 1.58 -7.21
CA SER A 133 13.30 0.84 -7.95
C SER A 133 14.08 -0.04 -7.00
N ALA A 134 14.60 -1.17 -7.48
CA ALA A 134 15.68 -1.82 -6.76
C ALA A 134 16.99 -1.08 -7.05
N LYS A 135 17.92 -1.03 -6.09
CA LYS A 135 19.28 -0.54 -6.36
C LYS A 135 19.87 -1.38 -7.50
N ASN A 136 19.94 -0.81 -8.70
CA ASN A 136 20.46 -1.40 -9.94
C ASN A 136 19.49 -2.26 -10.81
N VAL A 137 18.16 -2.05 -10.75
CA VAL A 137 17.18 -2.79 -11.58
C VAL A 137 16.06 -1.88 -12.11
N ASP A 138 15.30 -2.38 -13.09
CA ASP A 138 14.09 -1.81 -13.68
C ASP A 138 13.05 -1.32 -12.64
N ARG A 139 12.28 -0.33 -13.09
CA ARG A 139 11.09 0.23 -12.41
C ARG A 139 10.18 -0.85 -11.84
N HIS A 140 9.70 -0.62 -10.63
CA HIS A 140 8.79 -1.50 -9.92
C HIS A 140 7.64 -0.74 -9.24
N PHE A 141 6.59 -1.46 -8.86
CA PHE A 141 5.46 -0.90 -8.13
C PHE A 141 5.04 -1.79 -6.97
N VAL A 142 4.79 -1.17 -5.81
CA VAL A 142 4.33 -1.84 -4.58
C VAL A 142 3.03 -1.23 -4.08
N THR A 143 2.25 -1.98 -3.31
CA THR A 143 1.08 -1.42 -2.60
C THR A 143 1.48 -1.00 -1.19
N VAL A 144 1.39 0.29 -0.89
CA VAL A 144 1.65 0.84 0.44
C VAL A 144 0.43 0.66 1.33
N LEU A 145 0.67 0.09 2.52
CA LEU A 145 -0.35 -0.27 3.49
C LEU A 145 -0.35 0.64 4.73
N GLY A 146 0.74 1.35 4.98
CA GLY A 146 0.90 2.10 6.21
C GLY A 146 2.28 2.70 6.44
N PHE A 147 2.44 3.33 7.59
CA PHE A 147 3.72 3.86 8.08
C PHE A 147 3.96 3.48 9.53
N THR A 148 5.21 3.53 10.01
CA THR A 148 5.49 3.43 11.45
C THR A 148 4.80 4.55 12.22
N THR A 149 4.49 4.30 13.50
CA THR A 149 3.68 5.24 14.31
C THR A 149 4.38 6.56 14.62
N ASP A 150 5.70 6.67 14.44
CA ASP A 150 6.50 7.89 14.58
C ASP A 150 6.44 8.83 13.36
N VAL A 151 5.94 8.36 12.20
CA VAL A 151 5.68 9.22 11.03
C VAL A 151 4.42 10.05 11.29
N LYS A 152 4.59 11.35 11.54
CA LYS A 152 3.52 12.32 11.81
C LYS A 152 3.18 13.22 10.62
N ASN A 153 4.07 13.32 9.64
CA ASN A 153 3.88 14.11 8.43
C ASN A 153 4.70 13.54 7.26
N SER A 154 4.48 14.08 6.06
CA SER A 154 5.08 13.56 4.82
C SER A 154 6.60 13.69 4.74
N SER A 155 7.21 14.69 5.37
CA SER A 155 8.67 14.89 5.29
C SER A 155 9.45 13.84 6.08
N GLN A 156 8.78 13.14 7.01
CA GLN A 156 9.36 12.04 7.78
C GLN A 156 9.33 10.70 7.03
N ILE A 157 8.63 10.60 5.89
CA ILE A 157 8.53 9.34 5.14
C ILE A 157 9.90 8.95 4.55
N SER A 158 10.29 7.70 4.80
CA SER A 158 11.49 7.04 4.26
C SER A 158 11.24 5.54 4.06
N GLU A 159 12.12 4.85 3.34
CA GLU A 159 12.00 3.41 3.07
C GLU A 159 11.90 2.55 4.34
N ASP A 160 12.48 2.99 5.47
CA ASP A 160 12.51 2.26 6.74
C ASP A 160 11.20 2.34 7.53
N ASN A 161 10.32 3.26 7.16
CA ASN A 161 9.06 3.50 7.86
C ASN A 161 7.83 3.19 7.03
N ILE A 162 7.97 2.63 5.83
CA ILE A 162 6.85 2.26 4.98
C ILE A 162 6.65 0.75 5.06
N ILE A 163 5.42 0.31 5.31
CA ILE A 163 5.03 -1.09 5.16
C ILE A 163 4.24 -1.27 3.86
N VAL A 164 4.65 -2.26 3.08
CA VAL A 164 4.13 -2.52 1.74
C VAL A 164 3.73 -3.98 1.60
N LEU A 165 2.81 -4.25 0.69
CA LEU A 165 2.62 -5.56 0.07
C LEU A 165 3.43 -5.57 -1.24
N ASP A 166 4.59 -6.24 -1.22
CA ASP A 166 5.47 -6.38 -2.37
C ASP A 166 5.01 -7.56 -3.23
N ASN A 167 4.49 -7.23 -4.40
CA ASN A 167 4.03 -8.18 -5.42
C ASN A 167 5.14 -8.98 -6.12
N ALA A 168 6.43 -8.73 -5.87
CA ALA A 168 7.48 -9.64 -6.35
C ALA A 168 7.32 -11.04 -5.75
N TYR A 169 6.90 -11.10 -4.48
CA TYR A 169 6.74 -12.34 -3.70
C TYR A 169 5.37 -12.48 -3.04
N GLY A 170 4.49 -11.47 -3.16
CA GLY A 170 3.19 -11.44 -2.48
C GLY A 170 3.33 -11.33 -0.96
N GLU A 171 4.28 -10.53 -0.49
CA GLU A 171 4.68 -10.47 0.93
C GLU A 171 4.52 -9.09 1.54
N ILE A 172 4.03 -9.05 2.78
CA ILE A 172 4.05 -7.82 3.57
C ILE A 172 5.45 -7.62 4.17
N LYS A 173 6.09 -6.50 3.85
CA LYS A 173 7.46 -6.15 4.26
C LYS A 173 7.60 -4.66 4.56
N ILE A 174 8.64 -4.31 5.31
CA ILE A 174 9.11 -2.92 5.35
C ILE A 174 9.81 -2.64 4.01
N LEU A 175 9.59 -1.48 3.40
CA LEU A 175 10.11 -1.19 2.06
C LEU A 175 11.65 -1.32 1.99
N SER A 176 12.39 -0.92 3.03
CA SER A 176 13.84 -1.11 3.06
C SER A 176 14.29 -2.58 3.07
N GLU A 177 13.46 -3.51 3.56
CA GLU A 177 13.74 -4.95 3.52
C GLU A 177 13.62 -5.54 2.12
N THR A 178 12.93 -4.87 1.20
CA THR A 178 12.80 -5.33 -0.19
C THR A 178 14.00 -4.89 -1.04
N GLY A 179 14.93 -4.10 -0.49
CA GLY A 179 16.03 -3.49 -1.23
C GLY A 179 15.57 -2.43 -2.24
N ARG A 180 14.33 -1.93 -2.09
CA ARG A 180 13.73 -0.93 -2.98
C ARG A 180 13.85 0.45 -2.38
N VAL A 181 13.95 1.45 -3.25
CA VAL A 181 14.04 2.88 -2.92
C VAL A 181 13.03 3.66 -3.73
N PHE A 182 12.73 4.90 -3.29
CA PHE A 182 11.98 5.84 -4.13
C PHE A 182 12.67 5.98 -5.50
N GLU A 183 11.90 5.77 -6.57
CA GLU A 183 12.43 5.85 -7.92
C GLU A 183 12.08 7.17 -8.59
N ASN A 184 13.10 7.77 -9.17
CA ASN A 184 12.96 8.83 -10.16
C ASN A 184 13.20 8.22 -11.55
N ASP A 185 12.13 7.73 -12.20
CA ASP A 185 12.20 7.16 -13.55
C ASP A 185 11.96 8.28 -14.57
N GLY A 186 12.98 8.59 -15.36
CA GLY A 186 12.89 9.63 -16.39
C GLY A 186 12.54 11.02 -15.84
N GLY A 187 12.94 11.35 -14.61
CA GLY A 187 12.73 12.65 -13.99
C GLY A 187 11.61 12.70 -12.95
N LYS A 188 10.76 11.67 -12.82
CA LYS A 188 9.54 11.76 -12.00
C LYS A 188 9.36 10.61 -11.02
N TYR A 189 8.94 10.98 -9.81
CA TYR A 189 8.35 10.10 -8.82
C TYR A 189 6.86 9.91 -9.08
N ARG A 190 6.29 8.79 -8.63
CA ARG A 190 4.88 8.46 -8.87
C ARG A 190 4.21 7.78 -7.69
N VAL A 191 3.00 8.22 -7.36
CA VAL A 191 2.06 7.50 -6.49
C VAL A 191 0.65 7.52 -7.08
N MET A 192 -0.09 6.41 -6.95
CA MET A 192 -1.46 6.28 -7.49
C MET A 192 -2.44 5.82 -6.41
N GLY A 193 -3.66 6.37 -6.42
CA GLY A 193 -4.73 6.03 -5.47
C GLY A 193 -5.99 5.48 -6.16
N PRO A 194 -6.83 4.69 -5.45
CA PRO A 194 -7.88 3.87 -6.06
C PRO A 194 -9.16 4.58 -6.55
N THR A 195 -9.39 5.90 -6.33
CA THR A 195 -10.59 6.63 -6.84
C THR A 195 -10.50 8.18 -6.83
N ASP A 196 -11.47 8.84 -7.47
CA ASP A 196 -11.51 10.27 -7.86
C ASP A 196 -11.76 11.31 -6.76
N LYS A 197 -12.27 10.90 -5.60
CA LYS A 197 -12.85 11.86 -4.65
C LYS A 197 -11.89 12.48 -3.64
N TYR A 198 -10.67 11.97 -3.48
CA TYR A 198 -9.95 12.15 -2.21
C TYR A 198 -8.51 12.68 -2.32
N LEU A 199 -8.04 13.02 -3.54
CA LEU A 199 -6.74 13.71 -3.73
C LEU A 199 -6.88 15.21 -4.03
N ILE A 200 -8.11 15.74 -4.14
CA ILE A 200 -8.39 17.18 -4.25
C ILE A 200 -8.34 17.82 -2.85
N GLN A 201 -7.17 17.82 -2.23
CA GLN A 201 -6.87 18.73 -1.12
C GLN A 201 -5.38 19.09 -1.03
N ILE A 202 -4.63 18.95 -2.14
CA ILE A 202 -3.22 19.39 -2.25
C ILE A 202 -3.13 20.63 -3.17
N ALA A 203 -4.16 21.47 -3.18
CA ALA A 203 -4.17 22.76 -3.88
C ALA A 203 -4.62 23.86 -2.91
N SER A 204 -3.97 23.97 -1.75
CA SER A 204 -4.14 25.13 -0.83
C SER A 204 -2.96 25.36 0.11
N ILE A 205 -1.77 24.80 -0.17
CA ILE A 205 -0.55 25.29 0.49
C ILE A 205 -0.14 26.52 -0.30
N LYS A 206 -0.52 27.69 0.24
CA LYS A 206 -0.13 29.02 -0.27
C LYS A 206 1.36 29.24 -0.17
#